data_AF-A0A353V8Y7-F1
#
_entry.id   AF-A0A353V8Y7-F1
#
_cell.length_a   1.000
_cell.length_b   1.000
_cell.length_c   1.000
_cell.angle_alpha   90.00
_cell.angle_beta   90.00
_cell.angle_gamma   90.00
#
_symmetry.space_group_name_H-M   'P 1'
#
loop_
_entity.id
_entity.type
_entity.pdbx_description
1 polymer ?
#
loop_
_entity_poly.entity_id
_entity_poly.type
_entity_poly.pdbx_seq_one_letter_code
_entity_poly.pdbx_strand_id
1 'polypeptide(L)'
;ADWVFGCDVCQEVCPWNRKAAPAREPALAPRGPFPPLEALLELDRDAFRARFGASAIARAKRGGLLRNAALALGNRGGAPAVPVLERALGDPEPDVRAAAAWALERIGTQAAVR
;
A
#
# COMPACT_ATOMS: atom_id res chain seq x y z
N ALA A 1 0.90 9.10 5.02
CA ALA A 1 2.05 8.59 4.24
C ALA A 1 1.61 7.36 3.49
N ASP A 2 1.94 7.28 2.20
CA ASP A 2 1.43 6.23 1.30
C ASP A 2 2.40 5.05 1.18
N TRP A 3 3.26 4.85 2.18
CA TRP A 3 4.23 3.75 2.19
C TRP A 3 3.52 2.42 2.43
N VAL A 4 3.45 1.62 1.37
CA VAL A 4 2.85 0.28 1.41
C VAL A 4 3.88 -0.85 1.27
N PHE A 5 5.12 -0.52 0.91
CA PHE A 5 6.22 -1.47 0.78
C PHE A 5 7.58 -0.80 1.03
N GLY A 6 8.35 -1.31 1.99
CA GLY A 6 9.64 -0.74 2.37
C GLY A 6 9.52 0.58 3.14
N CYS A 7 10.68 1.15 3.47
CA CYS A 7 10.83 2.46 4.10
C CYS A 7 12.24 2.97 3.81
N ASP A 8 12.34 4.19 3.29
CA ASP A 8 13.63 4.80 2.95
C ASP A 8 13.98 5.98 3.85
N VAL A 9 13.20 6.25 4.91
CA VAL A 9 13.41 7.40 5.81
C VAL A 9 14.84 7.43 6.37
N CYS A 10 15.38 6.29 6.79
CA CYS A 10 16.75 6.23 7.32
C CYS A 10 17.80 6.56 6.25
N GLN A 11 17.52 6.30 4.98
CA GLN A 11 18.37 6.67 3.86
C GLN A 11 18.19 8.14 3.47
N GLU A 12 16.96 8.66 3.50
CA GLU A 12 16.63 10.06 3.18
C GLU A 12 17.28 11.04 4.17
N VAL A 13 17.30 10.71 5.46
CA VAL A 13 17.92 11.56 6.49
C VAL A 13 19.44 11.42 6.57
N CYS A 14 20.05 10.47 5.86
CA CYS A 14 21.46 10.15 5.98
C CYS A 14 22.36 11.25 5.34
N PRO A 15 23.30 11.87 6.10
CA PRO A 15 24.21 12.89 5.57
C PRO A 15 25.15 12.41 4.45
N TRP A 16 25.34 11.09 4.33
CA TRP A 16 26.13 10.48 3.27
C TRP A 16 25.29 10.27 2.01
N ASN A 17 24.07 9.73 2.14
CA ASN A 17 23.21 9.45 0.99
C ASN A 17 22.71 10.71 0.28
N ARG A 18 22.59 11.86 0.97
CA ARG A 18 22.24 13.12 0.30
C ARG A 18 23.24 13.55 -0.78
N LYS A 19 24.43 12.96 -0.81
CA LYS A 19 25.49 13.22 -1.80
C LYS A 19 25.55 12.13 -2.89
N ALA A 20 24.81 11.03 -2.73
CA ALA A 20 24.83 9.92 -3.67
C ALA A 20 24.04 10.27 -4.94
N ALA A 21 24.58 9.90 -6.10
CA ALA A 21 23.87 10.01 -7.37
C ALA A 21 22.91 8.81 -7.55
N PRO A 22 21.74 9.00 -8.18
CA PRO A 22 20.86 7.90 -8.55
C PRO A 22 21.56 6.88 -9.44
N ALA A 23 21.23 5.60 -9.25
CA ALA A 23 21.72 4.52 -10.10
C ALA A 23 21.23 4.68 -11.55
N ARG A 24 22.06 4.29 -12.52
CA ARG A 24 21.76 4.36 -13.96
C ARG A 24 21.60 3.00 -14.63
N GLU A 25 21.62 1.92 -13.85
CA GLU A 25 21.47 0.56 -14.35
C GLU A 25 20.03 0.35 -14.90
N PRO A 26 19.85 0.10 -16.21
CA PRO A 26 18.52 -0.08 -16.80
C PRO A 26 17.70 -1.19 -16.15
N ALA A 27 18.34 -2.25 -15.66
CA ALA A 27 17.64 -3.35 -14.97
C ALA A 27 16.94 -2.91 -13.67
N LEU A 28 17.35 -1.78 -13.09
CA LEU A 28 16.76 -1.21 -11.86
C LEU A 28 15.74 -0.10 -12.14
N ALA A 29 15.49 0.23 -13.41
CA ALA A 29 14.50 1.26 -13.76
C ALA A 29 13.08 0.84 -13.32
N PRO A 30 12.26 1.77 -12.81
CA PRO A 30 10.85 1.49 -12.54
C PRO A 30 10.13 1.02 -13.81
N ARG A 31 9.34 -0.05 -13.69
CA ARG A 31 8.60 -0.62 -14.83
C ARG A 31 7.30 0.12 -15.18
N GLY A 32 7.06 1.26 -14.54
CA GLY A 32 5.86 2.09 -14.70
C GLY A 32 5.45 2.77 -13.39
N PRO A 33 4.39 3.60 -13.42
CA PRO A 33 3.90 4.27 -12.23
C PRO A 33 3.35 3.26 -11.22
N PHE A 34 3.55 3.55 -9.94
CA PHE A 34 2.91 2.80 -8.87
C PHE A 34 1.41 3.13 -8.86
N PRO A 35 0.50 2.14 -8.77
CA PRO A 35 -0.94 2.39 -8.83
C PRO A 35 -1.42 3.11 -7.56
N PRO A 36 -2.57 3.81 -7.61
CA PRO A 36 -3.19 4.35 -6.41
C PRO A 36 -3.55 3.23 -5.43
N LEU A 37 -3.63 3.56 -4.13
CA LEU A 37 -3.81 2.57 -3.06
C LEU A 37 -5.15 1.85 -3.17
N GLU A 38 -6.18 2.56 -3.63
CA GLU A 38 -7.51 2.04 -3.89
C GLU A 38 -7.46 0.94 -4.95
N ALA A 39 -6.71 1.15 -6.03
CA ALA A 39 -6.54 0.14 -7.08
C ALA A 39 -5.74 -1.09 -6.61
N LEU A 40 -4.92 -0.97 -5.56
CA LEU A 40 -4.25 -2.15 -4.97
C LEU A 40 -5.24 -3.09 -4.29
N LEU A 41 -6.25 -2.55 -3.62
CA LEU A 41 -7.27 -3.35 -2.92
C LEU A 41 -8.16 -4.18 -3.86
N GLU A 42 -8.17 -3.84 -5.14
CA GLU A 42 -8.93 -4.56 -6.17
C GLU A 42 -8.13 -5.70 -6.83
N LEU A 43 -6.84 -5.84 -6.52
CA LEU A 43 -6.01 -6.88 -7.12
C LEU A 43 -6.40 -8.26 -6.59
N ASP A 44 -6.78 -9.15 -7.49
CA ASP A 44 -6.79 -10.59 -7.24
C ASP A 44 -5.37 -11.19 -7.32
N ARG A 45 -5.27 -12.51 -7.18
CA ARG A 45 -3.97 -13.22 -7.21
C ARG A 45 -3.27 -13.12 -8.57
N ASP A 46 -4.02 -13.19 -9.67
CA ASP A 46 -3.47 -13.22 -11.01
C ASP A 46 -3.03 -11.82 -11.46
N ALA A 47 -3.85 -10.80 -11.20
CA ALA A 47 -3.52 -9.41 -11.40
C ALA A 47 -2.29 -8.98 -10.58
N PHE A 48 -2.21 -9.40 -9.31
CA PHE A 48 -1.03 -9.16 -8.47
C PHE A 48 0.23 -9.81 -9.08
N ARG A 49 0.15 -11.07 -9.50
CA ARG A 49 1.29 -11.80 -10.09
C ARG A 49 1.73 -11.17 -11.41
N ALA A 50 0.78 -10.82 -12.28
CA ALA A 50 1.06 -10.17 -13.56
C ALA A 50 1.78 -8.83 -13.36
N ARG A 51 1.36 -8.04 -12.36
CA ARG A 51 1.93 -6.71 -12.11
C ARG A 51 3.24 -6.74 -11.34
N PHE A 52 3.32 -7.54 -10.27
CA PHE A 52 4.41 -7.46 -9.30
C PHE A 52 5.28 -8.71 -9.22
N GLY A 53 4.95 -9.79 -9.93
CA GLY A 53 5.59 -11.11 -9.80
C GLY A 53 7.10 -11.11 -10.08
N ALA A 54 7.57 -10.23 -10.95
CA ALA A 54 9.00 -10.07 -11.26
C ALA A 54 9.67 -8.93 -10.48
N SER A 55 9.07 -8.44 -9.39
CA SER A 55 9.58 -7.31 -8.58
C SER A 55 9.82 -7.72 -7.13
N ALA A 56 10.57 -6.90 -6.39
CA ALA A 56 10.78 -7.10 -4.96
C ALA A 56 9.47 -7.15 -4.16
N ILE A 57 8.40 -6.48 -4.63
CA ILE A 57 7.08 -6.43 -4.00
C ILE A 57 6.46 -7.82 -3.90
N ALA A 58 6.80 -8.77 -4.79
CA ALA A 58 6.32 -10.15 -4.73
C ALA A 58 6.58 -10.82 -3.37
N ARG A 59 7.64 -10.41 -2.65
CA ARG A 59 7.98 -10.94 -1.31
C ARG A 59 6.95 -10.59 -0.24
N ALA A 60 6.25 -9.45 -0.37
CA ALA A 60 5.15 -9.10 0.52
C ALA A 60 3.90 -9.97 0.30
N LYS A 61 3.83 -10.65 -0.86
CA LYS A 61 2.63 -11.34 -1.37
C LYS A 61 1.46 -10.37 -1.54
N ARG A 62 0.38 -10.86 -2.18
CA ARG A 62 -0.85 -10.08 -2.38
C ARG A 62 -1.41 -9.59 -1.04
N GLY A 63 -1.66 -10.51 -0.10
CA GLY A 63 -2.27 -10.16 1.19
C GLY A 63 -1.51 -9.10 1.97
N GLY A 64 -0.17 -9.19 2.01
CA GLY A 64 0.65 -8.20 2.72
C GLY A 64 0.59 -6.81 2.08
N LEU A 65 0.61 -6.73 0.74
CA LEU A 65 0.48 -5.45 0.04
C LEU A 65 -0.90 -4.81 0.23
N LEU A 66 -1.97 -5.60 0.09
CA LEU A 66 -3.35 -5.12 0.26
C LEU A 66 -3.63 -4.68 1.70
N ARG A 67 -3.18 -5.46 2.68
CA ARG A 67 -3.25 -5.08 4.11
C ARG A 67 -2.60 -3.72 4.34
N ASN A 68 -1.38 -3.52 3.83
CA ASN A 68 -0.67 -2.25 4.00
C ASN A 68 -1.39 -1.10 3.26
N ALA A 69 -1.97 -1.35 2.09
CA ALA A 69 -2.77 -0.37 1.37
C ALA A 69 -4.01 0.06 2.16
N ALA A 70 -4.75 -0.88 2.77
CA ALA A 70 -5.87 -0.58 3.65
C ALA A 70 -5.46 0.27 4.85
N LEU A 71 -4.35 -0.10 5.52
CA LEU A 71 -3.81 0.68 6.64
C LEU A 71 -3.39 2.10 6.21
N ALA A 72 -2.74 2.24 5.06
CA ALA A 72 -2.34 3.54 4.53
C ALA A 72 -3.55 4.42 4.17
N LEU A 73 -4.61 3.83 3.62
CA LEU A 73 -5.88 4.53 3.36
C LEU A 73 -6.56 4.97 4.68
N GLY A 74 -6.60 4.12 5.69
CA GLY A 74 -7.11 4.50 7.02
C GLY A 74 -6.28 5.62 7.68
N ASN A 75 -4.97 5.61 7.49
CA ASN A 75 -4.08 6.68 7.96
C ASN A 75 -4.28 8.00 7.20
N ARG A 76 -4.53 7.93 5.88
CA ARG A 76 -4.83 9.09 5.04
C ARG A 76 -6.19 9.70 5.39
N GLY A 77 -7.16 8.85 5.73
CA GLY A 77 -8.54 9.25 5.93
C GLY A 77 -9.26 9.60 4.62
N GLY A 78 -10.53 9.97 4.73
CA GLY A 78 -11.33 10.51 3.63
C GLY A 78 -12.39 9.54 3.06
N ALA A 79 -13.55 10.11 2.73
CA ALA A 79 -14.71 9.38 2.22
C ALA A 79 -14.47 8.59 0.91
N PRO A 80 -13.63 9.03 -0.06
CA PRO A 80 -13.45 8.29 -1.32
C PRO A 80 -12.89 6.87 -1.17
N ALA A 81 -12.18 6.58 -0.07
CA ALA A 81 -11.62 5.26 0.19
C ALA A 81 -12.65 4.26 0.76
N VAL A 82 -13.78 4.74 1.28
CA VAL A 82 -14.78 3.90 1.98
C VAL A 82 -15.30 2.76 1.09
N PRO A 83 -15.75 2.98 -0.16
CA PRO A 83 -16.35 1.91 -0.94
C PRO A 83 -15.38 0.75 -1.23
N VAL A 84 -14.09 1.03 -1.41
CA VAL A 84 -13.10 -0.03 -1.69
C VAL A 84 -12.69 -0.76 -0.40
N LEU A 85 -12.67 -0.06 0.73
CA LEU A 85 -12.44 -0.68 2.05
C LEU A 85 -13.62 -1.57 2.48
N GLU A 86 -14.86 -1.17 2.21
CA GLU A 86 -16.05 -2.02 2.44
C GLU A 86 -15.98 -3.32 1.62
N ARG A 87 -15.57 -3.25 0.35
CA ARG A 87 -15.33 -4.46 -0.45
C ARG A 87 -14.22 -5.34 0.14
N ALA A 88 -13.16 -4.74 0.66
CA ALA A 88 -12.04 -5.46 1.26
C ALA A 88 -12.40 -6.21 2.56
N LEU A 89 -13.54 -5.92 3.19
CA LEU A 89 -14.09 -6.74 4.28
C LEU A 89 -14.45 -8.17 3.82
N GLY A 90 -14.65 -8.38 2.52
CA GLY A 90 -14.91 -9.70 1.92
C GLY A 90 -13.66 -10.44 1.43
N ASP A 91 -12.44 -9.92 1.66
CA ASP A 91 -11.22 -10.54 1.15
C ASP A 91 -11.00 -11.95 1.73
N PRO A 92 -10.50 -12.93 0.96
CA PRO A 92 -10.16 -14.25 1.48
C PRO A 92 -9.12 -14.20 2.61
N GLU A 93 -8.20 -13.23 2.59
CA GLU A 93 -7.13 -13.12 3.59
C GLU A 93 -7.63 -12.41 4.87
N PRO A 94 -7.54 -13.05 6.06
CA PRO A 94 -8.04 -12.46 7.31
C PRO A 94 -7.36 -11.14 7.68
N ASP A 95 -6.06 -11.02 7.40
CA ASP A 95 -5.29 -9.80 7.66
C ASP A 95 -5.79 -8.60 6.84
N VAL A 96 -6.23 -8.84 5.60
CA VAL A 96 -6.77 -7.79 4.74
C VAL A 96 -8.12 -7.32 5.28
N ARG A 97 -8.99 -8.25 5.69
CA ARG A 97 -10.28 -7.91 6.32
C ARG A 97 -10.09 -7.10 7.60
N ALA A 98 -9.16 -7.51 8.46
CA ALA A 98 -8.87 -6.82 9.72
C ALA A 98 -8.35 -5.39 9.47
N ALA A 99 -7.44 -5.20 8.51
CA ALA A 99 -6.94 -3.89 8.15
C ALA A 99 -8.02 -2.99 7.54
N ALA A 100 -8.91 -3.55 6.71
CA ALA A 100 -10.04 -2.83 6.13
C ALA A 100 -11.04 -2.36 7.21
N ALA A 101 -11.39 -3.23 8.16
CA ALA A 101 -12.25 -2.88 9.29
C ALA A 101 -11.65 -1.74 10.13
N TRP A 102 -10.36 -1.85 10.48
CA TRP A 102 -9.66 -0.80 11.21
C TRP A 102 -9.64 0.53 10.44
N ALA A 103 -9.41 0.48 9.13
CA ALA A 103 -9.38 1.68 8.30
C ALA A 103 -10.74 2.37 8.22
N LEU A 104 -11.82 1.60 8.09
CA LEU A 104 -13.20 2.12 8.10
C LEU A 104 -13.55 2.75 9.44
N GLU A 105 -13.23 2.08 10.55
CA GLU A 105 -13.41 2.63 11.91
C GLU A 105 -12.67 3.96 12.05
N ARG A 106 -11.41 4.01 11.60
CA ARG A 106 -10.58 5.22 11.66
C ARG A 106 -11.12 6.37 10.81
N ILE A 107 -11.70 6.07 9.64
CA ILE A 107 -12.33 7.08 8.78
C ILE A 107 -13.64 7.59 9.43
N GLY A 108 -14.41 6.70 10.06
CA GLY A 108 -15.68 7.02 10.73
C GLY A 108 -15.56 7.63 12.15
N THR A 109 -14.40 7.54 12.80
CA THR A 109 -14.18 8.03 14.18
C THR A 109 -13.87 9.52 14.28
N GLN A 110 -13.86 10.27 13.17
CA GLN A 110 -13.79 11.74 13.22
C GLN A 110 -15.17 12.42 13.33
N ALA A 111 -16.27 11.65 13.28
CA ALA A 111 -17.65 12.13 13.51
C ALA A 111 -18.30 11.56 14.78
N ALA A 112 -17.70 10.56 15.44
CA ALA A 112 -18.30 9.82 16.55
C ALA A 112 -17.65 10.11 17.93
N VAL A 113 -17.14 11.33 18.12
CA VAL A 113 -16.84 11.89 19.45
C VAL A 113 -17.53 13.25 19.57
N ARG A 114 -18.85 13.23 19.72
CA ARG A 114 -19.65 14.24 20.44
C ARG A 114 -20.93 13.59 20.96
#